data_AF-A0A944EIA4-F1
#
_entry.id   AF-A0A944EIA4-F1
#
_cell.length_a   1.000
_cell.length_b   1.000
_cell.length_c   1.000
_cell.angle_alpha   90.00
_cell.angle_beta   90.00
_cell.angle_gamma   90.00
#
_symmetry.space_group_name_H-M   'P 1'
#
loop_
_entity.id
_entity.type
_entity.pdbx_description
1 polymer ?
#
loop_
_entity_poly.entity_id
_entity_poly.type
_entity_poly.pdbx_seq_one_letter_code
_entity_poly.pdbx_strand_id
1 'polypeptide(L)' 'MWVSADGHIRQELRADGRYDEARGTRRSAYTGRYTVTGSHIDYVDDTGFTATGDIRDGVLFHEHLVLYKEQ' A
#
# COMPACT_ATOMS: atom_id res chain seq x y z
N MET A 1 7.82 1.27 -4.69
CA MET A 1 6.97 0.09 -4.43
C MET A 1 7.33 -0.46 -3.06
N TRP A 2 6.36 -0.99 -2.31
CA TRP A 2 6.58 -1.65 -1.03
C TRP A 2 6.15 -3.11 -1.12
N VAL A 3 6.88 -4.02 -0.47
CA VAL A 3 6.70 -5.47 -0.61
C VAL A 3 6.81 -6.13 0.76
N SER A 4 5.97 -7.13 1.02
CA SER A 4 6.05 -7.92 2.25
C SER A 4 7.36 -8.73 2.31
N ALA A 5 7.79 -9.13 3.50
CA ALA A 5 9.05 -9.85 3.68
C ALA A 5 9.14 -11.15 2.85
N ASP A 6 8.01 -11.80 2.60
CA ASP A 6 7.89 -13.03 1.80
C ASP A 6 7.65 -12.78 0.30
N GLY A 7 7.55 -11.51 -0.13
CA GLY A 7 7.27 -11.14 -1.52
C GLY A 7 5.81 -11.35 -1.95
N HIS A 8 4.95 -11.84 -1.07
CA HIS A 8 3.58 -12.22 -1.43
C HIS A 8 2.67 -11.01 -1.67
N ILE A 9 2.87 -9.91 -0.95
CA ILE A 9 2.08 -8.69 -1.09
C ILE A 9 2.98 -7.59 -1.66
N ARG A 10 2.50 -6.92 -2.69
CA ARG A 10 3.19 -5.81 -3.35
C ARG A 10 2.24 -4.62 -3.43
N GLN A 11 2.63 -3.50 -2.83
CA GLN A 11 1.88 -2.26 -2.76
C GLN A 11 2.62 -1.18 -3.56
N GLU A 12 1.97 -0.70 -4.61
CA GLU A 12 2.46 0.39 -5.45
C GLU A 12 1.66 1.66 -5.19
N LEU A 13 2.34 2.75 -4.84
CA LEU A 13 1.76 4.10 -4.81
C LEU A 13 2.18 4.80 -6.09
N ARG A 14 1.21 5.12 -6.94
CA ARG A 14 1.41 5.71 -8.26
C ARG A 14 1.36 7.23 -8.19
N ALA A 15 2.09 7.90 -9.07
CA ALA A 15 2.19 9.36 -9.10
C ALA A 15 0.86 10.07 -9.42
N ASP A 16 -0.15 9.36 -9.94
CA ASP A 16 -1.51 9.86 -10.17
C ASP A 16 -2.40 9.83 -8.91
N GLY A 17 -1.83 9.52 -7.74
CA GLY A 17 -2.56 9.43 -6.47
C GLY A 17 -3.37 8.15 -6.31
N ARG A 18 -3.12 7.15 -7.16
CA ARG A 18 -3.74 5.82 -7.08
C ARG A 18 -2.80 4.82 -6.46
N TYR A 19 -3.34 3.83 -5.75
CA TYR A 19 -2.57 2.67 -5.33
C TYR A 19 -3.04 1.40 -6.05
N ASP A 20 -2.12 0.44 -6.17
CA ASP A 20 -2.39 -0.93 -6.59
C ASP A 20 -1.74 -1.89 -5.61
N GLU A 21 -2.54 -2.77 -5.01
CA GLU A 21 -2.05 -3.85 -4.18
C GLU A 21 -2.23 -5.18 -4.91
N ALA A 22 -1.14 -5.89 -5.14
CA ALA A 22 -1.13 -7.26 -5.65
C ALA A 22 -0.89 -8.25 -4.51
N ARG A 23 -1.59 -9.40 -4.54
CA ARG A 23 -1.40 -10.51 -3.60
C ARG A 23 -1.16 -11.82 -4.36
N GLY A 24 0.05 -12.35 -4.26
CA GLY A 24 0.48 -13.55 -4.98
C GLY A 24 0.28 -13.40 -6.49
N THR A 25 -0.55 -14.28 -7.06
CA THR A 25 -0.88 -14.27 -8.50
C THR A 25 -2.01 -13.30 -8.86
N ARG A 26 -2.75 -12.79 -7.86
CA ARG A 26 -3.82 -11.82 -8.06
C ARG A 26 -3.24 -10.42 -8.12
N ARG A 27 -3.00 -9.95 -9.35
CA ARG A 27 -2.71 -8.54 -9.65
C ARG A 27 -3.92 -7.66 -9.33
N SER A 28 -3.68 -6.44 -8.88
CA SER A 28 -4.75 -5.46 -8.58
C SER A 28 -5.83 -6.06 -7.67
N ALA A 29 -5.40 -6.75 -6.60
CA ALA A 29 -6.30 -7.32 -5.60
C ALA A 29 -7.12 -6.22 -4.93
N TYR A 30 -6.49 -5.08 -4.66
CA TYR A 30 -7.12 -3.84 -4.24
C TYR A 30 -6.56 -2.66 -5.02
N THR A 31 -7.44 -1.75 -5.45
CA THR A 31 -7.06 -0.50 -6.12
C THR A 31 -7.92 0.63 -5.59
N GLY A 32 -7.34 1.83 -5.58
CA GLY A 32 -8.07 3.00 -5.14
C GLY A 32 -7.21 4.23 -5.10
N ARG A 33 -7.63 5.18 -4.27
CA ARG A 33 -6.91 6.43 -4.03
C ARG A 33 -6.22 6.37 -2.69
N TYR A 34 -5.13 7.12 -2.59
CA TYR A 34 -4.46 7.34 -1.32
C TYR A 34 -4.19 8.82 -1.10
N THR A 35 -4.11 9.21 0.17
CA THR A 35 -3.67 10.56 0.59
C THR A 35 -2.53 10.40 1.58
N VAL A 36 -1.52 11.26 1.50
CA VAL A 36 -0.39 11.24 2.44
C VAL A 36 -0.39 12.52 3.26
N THR A 37 -0.39 12.37 4.59
CA THR A 37 -0.31 13.47 5.56
C THR A 37 0.89 13.24 6.47
N GLY A 38 2.01 13.92 6.19
CA GLY A 38 3.27 13.67 6.89
C GLY A 38 3.78 12.26 6.60
N SER A 39 3.84 11.41 7.62
CA SER A 39 4.16 9.98 7.50
C SER A 39 2.93 9.07 7.39
N HIS A 40 1.73 9.61 7.61
CA HIS A 40 0.48 8.85 7.59
C HIS A 40 -0.06 8.74 6.17
N ILE A 41 -0.70 7.62 5.85
CA ILE A 41 -1.35 7.35 4.57
C ILE A 41 -2.76 6.85 4.81
N ASP A 42 -3.72 7.54 4.20
CA ASP A 42 -5.11 7.12 4.12
C ASP A 42 -5.38 6.46 2.77
N TYR A 43 -6.10 5.35 2.77
CA TYR A 43 -6.51 4.61 1.58
C TYR A 43 -8.03 4.57 1.49
N VAL A 44 -8.55 4.79 0.28
CA VAL A 44 -9.95 4.55 -0.06
C VAL A 44 -9.99 3.76 -1.35
N ASP A 45 -10.42 2.51 -1.27
CA ASP A 45 -10.51 1.62 -2.43
C ASP A 45 -11.70 1.98 -3.33
N ASP A 46 -11.70 1.47 -4.56
CA ASP A 46 -12.74 1.76 -5.55
C ASP A 46 -14.13 1.17 -5.16
N THR A 47 -14.20 0.33 -4.12
CA THR A 47 -15.45 -0.23 -3.54
C THR A 47 -15.94 0.56 -2.31
N GLY A 48 -15.16 1.51 -1.80
CA GLY A 48 -15.46 2.31 -0.62
C GLY A 48 -14.90 1.75 0.68
N PHE A 49 -14.06 0.70 0.64
CA PHE A 49 -13.31 0.22 1.81
C PHE A 49 -12.17 1.18 2.13
N THR A 50 -11.94 1.41 3.42
CA THR A 50 -10.90 2.32 3.90
C THR A 50 -9.83 1.56 4.67
N ALA A 51 -8.59 1.97 4.51
CA ALA A 51 -7.47 1.47 5.29
C ALA A 51 -6.48 2.60 5.57
N THR A 52 -5.58 2.36 6.50
CA THR A 52 -4.59 3.33 6.94
C THR A 52 -3.20 2.72 6.94
N GLY A 53 -2.18 3.57 6.95
CA GLY A 53 -0.82 3.12 7.20
C GLY A 53 0.12 4.26 7.57
N ASP A 54 1.28 3.90 8.07
CA ASP A 54 2.32 4.84 8.46
C ASP A 54 3.67 4.43 7.89
N ILE A 55 4.38 5.38 7.30
CA ILE A 55 5.78 5.19 6.89
C ILE A 55 6.68 5.53 8.07
N ARG A 56 7.39 4.53 8.58
CA ARG A 56 8.36 4.67 9.68
C ARG A 56 9.70 4.15 9.19
N ASP A 57 10.71 5.03 9.15
CA ASP A 57 12.06 4.71 8.68
C ASP A 57 12.09 4.04 7.29
N GLY A 58 11.19 4.46 6.40
CA GLY A 58 11.05 3.92 5.03
C GLY A 58 10.25 2.62 4.93
N VAL A 59 9.86 2.01 6.04
CA VAL A 59 8.99 0.83 6.12
C VAL A 59 7.53 1.29 6.21
N LEU A 60 6.66 0.69 5.42
CA LEU A 60 5.22 0.97 5.42
C LEU A 60 4.51 -0.04 6.35
N PHE A 61 3.95 0.47 7.43
CA PHE A 61 3.07 -0.26 8.34
C PHE A 61 1.64 0.00 7.88
N HIS A 62 1.02 -0.97 7.22
CA HIS A 62 -0.30 -0.82 6.62
C HIS A 62 -1.26 -1.84 7.21
N GLU A 63 -2.17 -1.41 8.07
CA GLU A 63 -3.04 -2.29 8.87
C GLU A 63 -2.22 -3.38 9.61
N HIS A 64 -2.42 -4.66 9.25
CA HIS A 64 -1.69 -5.80 9.81
C HIS A 64 -0.42 -6.16 9.02
N LEU A 65 -0.05 -5.36 8.02
CA LEU A 65 1.07 -5.62 7.12
C LEU A 65 2.27 -4.74 7.46
N VAL A 66 3.45 -5.34 7.30
CA VAL A 66 4.73 -4.63 7.31
C VAL A 66 5.37 -4.82 5.95
N LEU A 67 5.56 -3.72 5.22
CA LEU A 67 6.03 -3.72 3.86
C LEU A 67 7.31 -2.88 3.75
N TYR A 68 8.29 -3.40 3.05
CA TYR A 68 9.61 -2.79 2.87
C TYR A 68 9.72 -2.20 1.48
N LYS A 69 10.42 -1.08 1.32
CA LYS A 69 10.69 -0.56 -0.03
C LYS A 69 11.41 -1.61 -0.86
N GLU A 70 10.86 -1.91 -2.03
CA GLU A 70 11.56 -2.65 -3.06
C GLU A 70 12.66 -1.76 -3.64
N GLN A 71 13.87 -2.31 -3.75
CA GLN A 71 15.04 -1.62 -4.33
C GLN A 71 14.96 -1.60 -5.86
#